data_AF-A0A1U7GMM3-F1
#
_entry.id   AF-A0A1U7GMM3-F1
#
_cell.length_a   1.000
_cell.length_b   1.000
_cell.length_c   1.000
_cell.angle_alpha   90.00
_cell.angle_beta   90.00
_cell.angle_gamma   90.00
#
_symmetry.space_group_name_H-M   'P 1'
#
loop_
_entity.id
_entity.type
_entity.pdbx_description
1 polymer ?
#
loop_
_entity_poly.entity_id
_entity_poly.type
_entity_poly.pdbx_seq_one_letter_code
_entity_poly.pdbx_strand_id
1 'polypeptide(L)'
;MATDRMNDLRAFKGFIEGRLAGAGDAPTLDEALIDWQLANQDDVELQGAVEAIREGLADAEAGRLIPARDAIDEVRRKHGLPPLP
;
A
#
# COMPACT_ATOMS: atom_id res chain seq x y z
N MET A 1 18.65 21.53 -7.78
CA MET A 1 18.07 20.17 -7.72
C MET A 1 16.63 20.35 -7.25
N ALA A 2 15.65 19.83 -7.99
CA ALA A 2 14.28 19.83 -7.48
C ALA A 2 14.28 18.93 -6.24
N THR A 3 13.95 19.47 -5.08
CA THR A 3 13.69 18.65 -3.90
C THR A 3 12.54 17.73 -4.27
N ASP A 4 12.74 16.43 -4.10
CA ASP A 4 11.67 15.44 -4.20
C ASP A 4 10.45 15.94 -3.41
N ARG A 5 9.27 15.97 -4.04
CA ARG A 5 8.06 16.58 -3.48
C ARG A 5 7.74 15.99 -2.11
N MET A 6 7.97 14.69 -1.93
CA MET A 6 7.79 13.97 -0.66
C MET A 6 8.56 14.63 0.51
N ASN A 7 9.73 15.21 0.21
CA ASN A 7 10.65 15.81 1.16
C ASN A 7 10.56 17.36 1.19
N ASP A 8 9.58 17.97 0.50
CA ASP A 8 9.34 19.41 0.53
C ASP A 8 8.34 19.79 1.62
N LEU A 9 8.83 20.41 2.71
CA LEU A 9 8.02 20.90 3.82
C LEU A 9 6.95 21.92 3.42
N ARG A 10 7.18 22.71 2.36
CA ARG A 10 6.17 23.66 1.86
C ARG A 10 5.03 22.92 1.17
N ALA A 11 5.35 21.87 0.43
CA ALA A 11 4.35 21.02 -0.21
C ALA A 11 3.52 20.26 0.83
N PHE A 12 4.16 19.71 1.87
CA PHE A 12 3.48 19.07 2.99
C PHE A 12 2.56 20.06 3.74
N LYS A 13 3.04 21.27 4.04
CA LYS A 13 2.22 22.31 4.69
C LYS A 13 0.94 22.59 3.92
N GLY A 14 1.03 22.81 2.60
CA GLY A 14 -0.15 23.06 1.77
C GLY A 14 -1.11 21.88 1.72
N PHE A 15 -0.59 20.65 1.69
CA PHE A 15 -1.40 19.43 1.74
C PHE A 15 -2.21 19.33 3.05
N ILE A 16 -1.55 19.54 4.20
CA ILE A 16 -2.20 19.48 5.51
C ILE A 16 -3.20 20.62 5.69
N GLU A 17 -2.88 21.84 5.24
CA GLU A 17 -3.82 22.96 5.29
C GLU A 17 -5.11 22.67 4.49
N GLY A 18 -4.99 22.02 3.33
CA GLY A 18 -6.16 21.55 2.57
C GLY A 18 -6.94 20.45 3.28
N ARG A 19 -6.25 19.48 3.91
CA ARG A 19 -6.86 18.38 4.65
C ARG A 19 -7.66 18.87 5.87
N LEU A 20 -7.09 19.82 6.62
CA LEU A 20 -7.70 20.43 7.81
C LEU A 20 -8.84 21.39 7.49
N ALA A 21 -8.89 21.93 6.26
CA ALA A 21 -9.98 22.77 5.81
C ALA A 21 -11.26 21.97 5.44
N GLY A 22 -11.18 20.65 5.31
CA GLY A 22 -12.34 19.78 5.09
C GLY A 22 -13.23 19.70 6.33
N ALA A 23 -14.56 19.60 6.13
CA ALA A 23 -15.55 19.56 7.22
C ALA A 23 -15.62 18.22 8.00
N GLY A 24 -14.54 17.43 7.97
CA GLY A 24 -14.42 16.16 8.70
C GLY A 24 -13.57 16.30 9.96
N ASP A 25 -13.47 15.21 10.72
CA ASP A 25 -12.52 15.14 11.83
C ASP A 25 -11.09 15.32 11.31
N ALA A 26 -10.29 16.09 12.05
CA ALA A 26 -8.88 16.26 11.73
C ALA A 26 -8.16 14.91 11.87
N PRO A 27 -7.43 14.45 10.85
CA PRO A 27 -6.69 13.21 10.94
C PRO A 27 -5.60 13.31 12.02
N THR A 28 -5.28 12.18 12.62
CA THR A 28 -4.08 12.07 13.46
C THR A 28 -2.82 12.34 12.63
N LEU A 29 -1.71 12.64 13.31
CA LEU A 29 -0.43 12.88 12.64
C LEU A 29 -0.01 11.67 11.79
N ASP A 30 -0.21 10.45 12.31
CA ASP A 30 0.17 9.22 11.60
C ASP A 30 -0.67 9.02 10.33
N GLU A 31 -1.99 9.23 10.41
CA GLU A 31 -2.88 9.19 9.24
C GLU A 31 -2.50 10.25 8.20
N ALA A 32 -2.19 11.47 8.64
CA ALA A 32 -1.77 12.55 7.77
C ALA A 32 -0.45 12.26 7.04
N LEU A 33 0.50 11.58 7.70
CA LEU A 33 1.76 11.15 7.11
C LEU A 33 1.57 10.00 6.11
N ILE A 34 0.68 9.04 6.41
CA ILE A 34 0.31 7.95 5.49
C ILE A 34 -0.36 8.54 4.24
N ASP A 35 -1.32 9.43 4.40
CA ASP A 35 -1.99 10.09 3.28
C ASP A 35 -1.01 10.89 2.41
N TRP A 36 -0.03 11.55 3.04
CA TRP A 36 1.03 12.25 2.33
C TRP A 36 1.90 11.29 1.53
N GLN A 37 2.26 10.15 2.11
CA GLN A 37 3.03 9.12 1.40
C GLN A 37 2.27 8.58 0.19
N LEU A 38 0.98 8.28 0.36
CA LEU A 38 0.11 7.82 -0.73
C LEU A 38 -0.03 8.86 -1.84
N ALA A 39 -0.20 10.14 -1.48
CA ALA A 39 -0.34 11.24 -2.45
C ALA A 39 0.93 11.52 -3.26
N ASN A 40 2.07 10.98 -2.84
CA ASN A 40 3.36 11.12 -3.51
C ASN A 40 3.93 9.76 -3.95
N GLN A 41 3.14 8.68 -3.90
CA GLN A 41 3.52 7.42 -4.53
C GLN A 41 3.43 7.55 -6.05
N ASP A 42 4.35 6.89 -6.75
CA ASP A 42 4.32 6.85 -8.21
C ASP A 42 3.05 6.10 -8.69
N ASP A 43 2.30 6.70 -9.63
CA ASP A 43 1.04 6.17 -10.16
C ASP A 43 1.16 4.72 -10.66
N VAL A 44 2.36 4.31 -11.10
CA VAL A 44 2.66 2.96 -11.57
C VAL A 44 2.65 1.93 -10.44
N GLU A 45 3.21 2.25 -9.28
CA GLU A 45 3.23 1.34 -8.13
C GLU A 45 1.82 1.19 -7.55
N LEU A 46 1.08 2.29 -7.47
CA LEU A 46 -0.32 2.28 -7.03
C LEU A 46 -1.19 1.45 -7.97
N GLN A 47 -1.07 1.65 -9.29
CA GLN A 47 -1.85 0.89 -10.27
C GLN A 47 -1.51 -0.60 -10.23
N GLY A 48 -0.24 -0.95 -10.07
CA GLY A 48 0.20 -2.34 -9.89
C GLY A 48 -0.39 -2.99 -8.63
N ALA A 49 -0.37 -2.26 -7.50
CA ALA A 49 -0.95 -2.74 -6.25
C ALA A 49 -2.48 -2.92 -6.35
N VAL A 50 -3.18 -1.96 -6.96
CA VAL A 50 -4.64 -2.04 -7.17
C VAL A 50 -5.00 -3.24 -8.06
N GLU A 51 -4.24 -3.48 -9.12
CA GLU A 51 -4.49 -4.61 -10.01
C GLU A 51 -4.26 -5.95 -9.30
N ALA A 52 -3.17 -6.08 -8.53
CA ALA A 52 -2.91 -7.28 -7.73
C ALA A 52 -4.02 -7.57 -6.70
N ILE A 53 -4.58 -6.52 -6.08
CA ILE A 53 -5.72 -6.66 -5.15
C ILE A 53 -6.97 -7.15 -5.91
N ARG A 54 -7.24 -6.60 -7.09
CA ARG A 54 -8.39 -7.01 -7.91
C ARG A 54 -8.28 -8.46 -8.36
N GLU A 55 -7.11 -8.87 -8.80
CA GLU A 55 -6.83 -10.25 -9.21
C GLU A 55 -7.04 -11.22 -8.02
N GLY A 56 -6.46 -10.90 -6.86
CA GLY A 56 -6.64 -11.71 -5.65
C GLY A 56 -8.09 -11.81 -5.19
N LEU A 57 -8.87 -10.73 -5.32
CA LEU A 57 -10.31 -10.76 -5.02
C LEU A 57 -11.07 -11.65 -6.02
N ALA A 58 -10.78 -11.53 -7.32
CA ALA A 58 -11.40 -12.37 -8.34
C ALA A 58 -11.07 -13.86 -8.17
N ASP A 59 -9.86 -14.19 -7.73
CA ASP A 59 -9.46 -15.55 -7.35
C ASP A 59 -10.25 -16.07 -6.15
N ALA A 60 -10.44 -15.23 -5.13
CA ALA A 60 -11.25 -15.57 -3.97
C ALA A 60 -12.71 -15.84 -4.32
N GLU A 61 -13.33 -14.95 -5.11
CA GLU A 61 -14.71 -15.08 -5.57
C GLU A 61 -14.93 -16.32 -6.45
N ALA A 62 -13.93 -16.68 -7.26
CA ALA A 62 -13.96 -17.88 -8.08
C ALA A 62 -13.60 -19.18 -7.31
N GLY A 63 -13.36 -19.10 -6.00
CA GLY A 63 -13.04 -20.26 -5.16
C GLY A 63 -11.65 -20.85 -5.43
N ARG A 64 -10.71 -20.07 -5.98
CA ARG A 64 -9.31 -20.49 -6.26
C ARG A 64 -8.37 -20.31 -5.08
N LEU A 65 -8.91 -20.14 -3.87
CA LEU A 65 -8.11 -20.05 -2.65
C LEU A 65 -7.40 -21.38 -2.36
N ILE A 66 -6.17 -21.30 -1.88
CA ILE A 66 -5.41 -22.45 -1.38
C ILE A 66 -5.21 -22.31 0.14
N PRO A 67 -5.08 -23.43 0.88
CA PRO A 67 -4.70 -23.37 2.27
C PRO A 67 -3.37 -22.63 2.44
N ALA A 68 -3.30 -21.70 3.41
CA ALA A 68 -2.11 -20.90 3.64
C ALA A 68 -0.85 -21.75 3.88
N ARG A 69 -1.01 -22.91 4.54
CA ARG A 69 0.09 -23.84 4.78
C ARG A 69 0.67 -24.39 3.48
N ASP A 70 -0.19 -24.78 2.54
CA ASP A 70 0.22 -25.34 1.25
C ASP A 70 0.97 -24.28 0.42
N ALA A 71 0.46 -23.04 0.41
CA ALA A 71 1.12 -21.91 -0.24
C ALA A 71 2.53 -21.66 0.33
N ILE A 72 2.65 -21.65 1.66
CA ILE A 72 3.93 -21.45 2.34
C ILE A 72 4.90 -22.59 2.03
N ASP A 73 4.44 -23.84 2.06
CA ASP A 73 5.28 -25.00 1.78
C ASP A 73 5.73 -25.04 0.31
N GLU A 74 4.89 -24.60 -0.63
CA GLU A 74 5.27 -24.42 -2.03
C GLU A 74 6.36 -23.35 -2.21
N VAL A 75 6.16 -22.17 -1.62
CA VAL A 75 7.16 -21.07 -1.65
C VAL A 75 8.47 -21.54 -1.05
N ARG A 76 8.44 -22.22 0.09
CA ARG A 76 9.65 -22.76 0.74
C ARG A 76 10.36 -23.77 -0.15
N ARG A 77 9.64 -24.67 -0.80
CA ARG A 77 10.21 -25.64 -1.75
C ARG A 77 10.86 -24.96 -2.95
N LYS A 78 10.20 -23.95 -3.54
CA LYS A 78 10.70 -23.18 -4.69
C LYS A 78 12.00 -22.45 -4.38
N HIS A 79 12.18 -22.01 -3.14
CA HIS A 79 13.34 -21.25 -2.67
C HIS A 79 14.35 -22.09 -1.85
N GLY A 80 14.18 -23.42 -1.78
CA GLY A 80 15.10 -24.32 -1.07
C GLY A 80 15.11 -24.14 0.46
N LEU A 81 14.04 -23.61 1.05
CA LEU A 81 13.91 -23.41 2.49
C LEU A 81 13.40 -24.70 3.17
N PRO A 82 13.86 -25.02 4.39
CA PRO A 82 13.43 -26.21 5.13
C PRO A 82 11.92 -26.15 5.43
N PRO A 83 11.19 -27.26 5.61
CA PRO A 83 9.75 -27.21 5.92
C PRO A 83 9.47 -26.54 7.28
N LEU A 84 8.26 -26.01 7.46
CA LEU A 84 7.80 -25.55 8.77
C LEU A 84 7.45 -26.76 9.67
N PRO A 85 7.57 -26.64 11.01
CA PRO A 85 7.13 -27.66 11.95
C PRO A 85 5.61 -27.86 11.93
#